data_AF-A0AAV0NS12-F1
#
_entry.id   AF-A0AAV0NS12-F1
#
_cell.length_a   1.000
_cell.length_b   1.000
_cell.length_c   1.000
_cell.angle_alpha   90.00
_cell.angle_beta   90.00
_cell.angle_gamma   90.00
#
_symmetry.space_group_name_H-M   'P 1'
#
loop_
_entity.id
_entity.type
_entity.pdbx_description
1 polymer ?
#
loop_
_entity_poly.entity_id
_entity_poly.type
_entity_poly.pdbx_seq_one_letter_code
_entity_poly.pdbx_strand_id
1 'polypeptide(L)'
;MGSTPHLRTGPSAMVGGSESLFPTLKSTNFTAFVSLVALANASGAVGSLSNLAGTILIEREWVVVISEGHPPDVLTKTNSTIRRIDLTCKLLAPVVSGFIISFVSLKASAITLSCWNIAAVLLEYLLFMSVYKGIPALGESNHKKRDSRPSPPGVDLHDAGFYSKGWGARVCEWLSWRVYLKQSIVLPGVALALLFFTVLSFGTLMTATLEWEGIPAYVIGLGRGVSAIIGISATSVYPIMQSQLSTLRTGLWSVWYQWACLVVCVGGIWVHSQTLSAYMLMAGVATSRLGLWMFRLILPNELKDRVAESDRCIVGGVQNSLQSALDLLGYVMGIIISDPKDFWKLSLISFAAVTMAVLLYSIHIPGPKAPHSL
;
A
#
# COMPACT_ATOMS: atom_id res chain seq x y z
N MET A 1 -1.10 -35.87 20.69
CA MET A 1 -1.66 -34.57 21.14
C MET A 1 -1.77 -33.66 19.94
N GLY A 2 -2.87 -33.77 19.20
CA GLY A 2 -3.18 -32.90 18.07
C GLY A 2 -4.52 -32.24 18.35
N SER A 3 -4.50 -31.09 19.02
CA SER A 3 -5.69 -30.25 19.15
C SER A 3 -5.93 -29.59 17.80
N THR A 4 -6.80 -30.18 16.99
CA THR A 4 -7.34 -29.57 15.78
C THR A 4 -7.97 -28.22 16.11
N PRO A 5 -7.70 -27.15 15.34
CA PRO A 5 -8.33 -25.86 15.57
C PRO A 5 -9.85 -26.00 15.49
N HIS A 6 -10.57 -25.47 16.48
CA HIS A 6 -12.02 -25.53 16.53
C HIS A 6 -12.62 -24.80 15.32
N LEU A 7 -13.40 -25.52 14.52
CA LEU A 7 -14.18 -24.98 13.41
C LEU A 7 -15.11 -23.87 13.94
N ARG A 8 -14.84 -22.61 13.55
CA ARG A 8 -15.68 -21.45 13.91
C ARG A 8 -17.06 -21.60 13.28
N THR A 9 -18.06 -21.86 14.10
CA THR A 9 -19.47 -21.81 13.69
C THR A 9 -19.93 -20.35 13.79
N GLY A 10 -20.25 -19.72 12.65
CA GLY A 10 -20.76 -18.34 12.63
C GLY A 10 -22.10 -18.20 13.34
N PRO A 11 -22.47 -17.00 13.81
CA PRO A 11 -23.71 -16.78 14.56
C PRO A 11 -24.95 -16.99 13.68
N SER A 12 -25.88 -17.82 14.15
CA SER A 12 -27.11 -18.21 13.44
C SER A 12 -28.26 -17.17 13.52
N ALA A 13 -28.00 -15.94 13.95
CA ALA A 13 -29.07 -14.97 14.15
C ALA A 13 -28.54 -13.53 14.15
N MET A 14 -28.45 -12.89 12.98
CA MET A 14 -28.56 -11.43 12.78
C MET A 14 -28.32 -10.95 11.33
N VAL A 15 -28.17 -11.86 10.34
CA VAL A 15 -27.97 -11.50 8.92
C VAL A 15 -29.30 -11.38 8.14
N GLY A 16 -30.44 -11.17 8.82
CA GLY A 16 -31.76 -11.19 8.18
C GLY A 16 -32.03 -10.05 7.17
N GLY A 17 -31.21 -8.99 7.14
CA GLY A 17 -31.40 -7.82 6.28
C GLY A 17 -30.58 -7.78 4.99
N SER A 18 -29.38 -8.37 4.99
CA SER A 18 -28.44 -8.34 3.84
C SER A 18 -28.44 -9.65 3.05
N GLU A 19 -28.64 -10.80 3.69
CA GLU A 19 -28.75 -12.10 3.02
C GLU A 19 -30.00 -12.23 2.15
N SER A 20 -31.01 -11.37 2.27
CA SER A 20 -32.18 -11.37 1.39
C SER A 20 -31.98 -10.55 0.11
N LEU A 21 -30.90 -9.78 -0.03
CA LEU A 21 -30.65 -8.93 -1.19
C LEU A 21 -29.63 -9.54 -2.15
N PHE A 22 -28.60 -10.20 -1.63
CA PHE A 22 -27.51 -10.82 -2.40
C PHE A 22 -27.91 -12.03 -3.26
N PRO A 23 -28.67 -13.03 -2.75
CA PRO A 23 -29.14 -14.15 -3.56
C PRO A 23 -30.10 -13.66 -4.63
N THR A 24 -30.93 -12.68 -4.27
CA THR A 24 -32.00 -12.11 -5.11
C THR A 24 -31.44 -11.28 -6.25
N LEU A 25 -30.36 -10.50 -6.05
CA LEU A 25 -29.66 -9.81 -7.15
C LEU A 25 -28.95 -10.79 -8.10
N LYS A 26 -28.28 -11.81 -7.55
CA LYS A 26 -27.60 -12.84 -8.34
C LYS A 26 -28.60 -13.69 -9.15
N SER A 27 -29.78 -13.97 -8.60
CA SER A 27 -30.81 -14.78 -9.25
C SER A 27 -31.72 -13.98 -10.19
N THR A 28 -31.93 -12.68 -9.96
CA THR A 28 -32.92 -11.89 -10.71
C THR A 28 -32.32 -11.15 -11.91
N ASN A 29 -31.03 -10.74 -11.87
CA ASN A 29 -30.36 -10.10 -13.01
C ASN A 29 -28.82 -10.30 -12.98
N PHE A 30 -28.37 -11.53 -13.27
CA PHE A 30 -26.94 -11.86 -13.35
C PHE A 30 -26.15 -10.90 -14.25
N THR A 31 -26.71 -10.49 -15.39
CA THR A 31 -26.10 -9.52 -16.31
C THR A 31 -25.87 -8.16 -15.66
N ALA A 32 -26.83 -7.65 -14.88
CA ALA A 32 -26.69 -6.37 -14.19
C ALA A 32 -25.67 -6.44 -13.05
N PHE A 33 -25.59 -7.57 -12.36
CA PHE A 33 -24.57 -7.80 -11.35
C PHE A 33 -23.16 -7.83 -11.96
N VAL A 34 -22.97 -8.59 -13.04
CA VAL A 34 -21.68 -8.66 -13.75
C VAL A 34 -21.29 -7.30 -14.33
N SER A 35 -22.22 -6.55 -14.91
CA SER A 35 -21.94 -5.22 -15.46
C SER A 35 -21.55 -4.22 -14.38
N LEU A 36 -22.21 -4.25 -13.21
CA LEU A 36 -21.84 -3.41 -12.06
C LEU A 36 -20.44 -3.76 -11.52
N VAL A 37 -20.11 -5.04 -11.41
CA VAL A 37 -18.77 -5.49 -10.99
C VAL A 37 -17.70 -5.05 -12.01
N ALA A 38 -17.96 -5.20 -13.31
CA ALA A 38 -17.05 -4.76 -14.35
C ALA A 38 -16.83 -3.23 -14.31
N LEU A 39 -17.92 -2.46 -14.14
CA LEU A 39 -17.87 -1.01 -14.04
C LEU A 39 -17.11 -0.54 -12.80
N ALA A 40 -17.34 -1.17 -11.64
CA ALA A 40 -16.63 -0.86 -10.41
C ALA A 40 -15.12 -1.12 -10.52
N ASN A 41 -14.73 -2.24 -11.14
CA ASN A 41 -13.31 -2.55 -11.35
C ASN A 41 -12.66 -1.61 -12.37
N ALA A 42 -13.33 -1.32 -13.49
CA ALA A 42 -12.82 -0.40 -14.51
C ALA A 42 -12.67 1.02 -13.96
N SER A 43 -13.68 1.53 -13.25
CA SER A 43 -13.60 2.85 -12.59
C SER A 43 -12.52 2.89 -11.50
N GLY A 44 -12.37 1.81 -10.71
CA GLY A 44 -11.28 1.70 -9.74
C GLY A 44 -9.89 1.72 -10.37
N ALA A 45 -9.71 1.03 -11.51
CA ALA A 45 -8.45 1.05 -12.26
C ALA A 45 -8.13 2.44 -12.83
N VAL A 46 -9.12 3.11 -13.44
CA VAL A 46 -8.97 4.50 -13.92
C VAL A 46 -8.64 5.45 -12.77
N GLY A 47 -9.32 5.31 -11.61
CA GLY A 47 -9.05 6.11 -10.41
C GLY A 47 -7.63 5.90 -9.88
N SER A 48 -7.16 4.65 -9.82
CA SER A 48 -5.79 4.33 -9.39
C SER A 48 -4.73 4.90 -10.34
N LEU A 49 -4.93 4.76 -11.66
CA LEU A 49 -4.06 5.33 -12.68
C LEU A 49 -4.02 6.86 -12.64
N SER A 50 -5.18 7.51 -12.50
CA SER A 50 -5.29 8.95 -12.36
C SER A 50 -4.54 9.45 -11.13
N ASN A 51 -4.70 8.77 -9.99
CA ASN A 51 -3.99 9.11 -8.75
C ASN A 51 -2.46 8.99 -8.90
N LEU A 52 -1.98 7.93 -9.55
CA LEU A 52 -0.54 7.76 -9.83
C LEU A 52 -0.01 8.85 -10.77
N ALA A 53 -0.73 9.12 -11.86
CA ALA A 53 -0.38 10.14 -12.83
C ALA A 53 -0.35 11.54 -12.19
N GLY A 54 -1.36 11.87 -11.36
CA GLY A 54 -1.42 13.13 -10.61
C GLY A 54 -0.26 13.27 -9.64
N THR A 55 0.08 12.21 -8.90
CA THR A 55 1.24 12.21 -7.99
C THR A 55 2.54 12.49 -8.76
N ILE A 56 2.77 11.79 -9.88
CA ILE A 56 3.97 11.99 -10.70
C ILE A 56 4.02 13.41 -11.28
N LEU A 57 2.91 13.89 -11.84
CA LEU A 57 2.82 15.22 -12.43
C LEU A 57 3.17 16.30 -11.40
N ILE A 58 2.62 16.20 -10.19
CA ILE A 58 2.86 17.18 -9.14
C ILE A 58 4.27 17.04 -8.57
N GLU A 59 4.62 15.86 -8.04
CA GLU A 59 5.87 15.69 -7.29
C GLU A 59 7.11 15.76 -8.17
N ARG A 60 7.05 15.24 -9.40
CA ARG A 60 8.24 15.12 -10.27
C ARG A 60 8.34 16.20 -11.34
N GLU A 61 7.23 16.81 -11.76
CA GLU A 61 7.28 17.85 -12.79
C GLU A 61 6.99 19.23 -12.21
N TRP A 62 5.82 19.42 -11.63
CA TRP A 62 5.40 20.77 -11.22
C TRP A 62 6.24 21.30 -10.07
N VAL A 63 6.43 20.52 -9.00
CA VAL A 63 7.20 20.96 -7.83
C VAL A 63 8.66 21.24 -8.19
N VAL A 64 9.23 20.49 -9.14
CA VAL A 64 10.59 20.72 -9.63
C VAL A 64 10.66 22.06 -10.35
N VAL A 65 9.79 22.29 -11.34
CA VAL A 65 9.75 23.55 -12.11
C VAL A 65 9.45 24.76 -11.23
N ILE A 66 8.54 24.62 -10.27
CA ILE A 66 8.19 25.70 -9.31
C ILE A 66 9.39 26.04 -8.41
N SER A 67 10.27 25.08 -8.14
CA SER A 67 11.46 25.27 -7.30
C SER A 67 12.70 25.69 -8.09
N GLU A 68 12.63 25.76 -9.42
CA GLU A 68 13.76 26.21 -10.25
C GLU A 68 14.12 27.67 -9.93
N GLY A 69 15.42 27.92 -9.69
CA GLY A 69 15.92 29.24 -9.28
C GLY A 69 15.86 29.52 -7.77
N HIS A 70 15.31 28.60 -6.97
CA HIS A 70 15.31 28.68 -5.50
C HIS A 70 16.36 27.74 -4.86
N PRO A 71 16.72 27.94 -3.58
CA PRO A 71 17.60 27.04 -2.85
C PRO A 71 17.05 25.59 -2.83
N PRO A 72 17.93 24.57 -2.84
CA PRO A 72 17.52 23.16 -2.87
C PRO A 72 16.65 22.73 -1.67
N ASP A 73 16.71 23.50 -0.58
CA ASP A 73 15.88 23.30 0.61
C ASP A 73 14.39 23.48 0.34
N VAL A 74 14.01 24.37 -0.59
CA VAL A 74 12.60 24.65 -0.92
C VAL A 74 11.95 23.46 -1.61
N LEU A 75 12.66 22.84 -2.56
CA LEU A 75 12.22 21.61 -3.24
C LEU A 75 12.02 20.47 -2.23
N THR A 76 13.01 20.29 -1.36
CA THR A 76 12.98 19.24 -0.33
C THR A 76 11.82 19.44 0.66
N LYS A 77 11.62 20.69 1.13
CA LYS A 77 10.55 21.03 2.07
C LYS A 77 9.17 20.88 1.44
N THR A 78 9.00 21.34 0.20
CA THR A 78 7.71 21.22 -0.52
C THR A 78 7.36 19.77 -0.79
N ASN A 79 8.32 18.97 -1.27
CA ASN A 79 8.14 17.55 -1.52
C ASN A 79 7.78 16.78 -0.22
N SER A 80 8.47 17.06 0.88
CA SER A 80 8.16 16.45 2.17
C SER A 80 6.76 16.82 2.69
N THR A 81 6.31 18.06 2.45
CA THR A 81 4.98 18.55 2.88
C THR A 81 3.87 17.87 2.09
N ILE A 82 4.02 17.78 0.77
CA ILE A 82 3.06 17.08 -0.11
C ILE A 82 2.90 15.62 0.31
N ARG A 83 4.03 14.93 0.52
CA ARG A 83 4.01 13.53 0.96
C ARG A 83 3.35 13.34 2.32
N ARG A 84 3.54 14.28 3.26
CA ARG A 84 2.87 14.27 4.56
C ARG A 84 1.36 14.43 4.43
N ILE A 85 0.90 15.33 3.56
CA ILE A 85 -0.53 15.52 3.27
C ILE A 85 -1.12 14.26 2.66
N ASP A 86 -0.49 13.68 1.62
CA ASP A 86 -0.95 12.44 0.97
C ASP A 86 -1.13 11.28 1.97
N LEU A 87 -0.10 11.04 2.80
CA LEU A 87 -0.17 10.01 3.83
C LEU A 87 -1.30 10.29 4.81
N THR A 88 -1.44 11.53 5.28
CA THR A 88 -2.50 11.92 6.22
C THR A 88 -3.89 11.66 5.63
N CYS A 89 -4.12 12.04 4.37
CA CYS A 89 -5.39 11.82 3.68
C CYS A 89 -5.70 10.32 3.52
N LYS A 90 -4.72 9.51 3.08
CA LYS A 90 -4.87 8.04 2.96
C LYS A 90 -5.24 7.37 4.28
N LEU A 91 -4.82 7.96 5.39
CA LEU A 91 -5.01 7.42 6.74
C LEU A 91 -6.33 7.87 7.36
N LEU A 92 -6.76 9.11 7.11
CA LEU A 92 -8.04 9.64 7.60
C LEU A 92 -9.23 9.19 6.75
N ALA A 93 -9.04 8.97 5.44
CA ALA A 93 -10.14 8.64 4.53
C ALA A 93 -10.96 7.42 4.96
N PRO A 94 -10.37 6.28 5.39
CA PRO A 94 -11.15 5.14 5.89
C PRO A 94 -11.88 5.40 7.20
N VAL A 95 -11.39 6.32 8.04
CA VAL A 95 -12.01 6.69 9.32
C VAL A 95 -13.24 7.55 9.07
N VAL A 96 -13.08 8.60 8.26
CA VAL A 96 -14.15 9.52 7.90
C VAL A 96 -15.24 8.78 7.12
N SER A 97 -14.86 7.96 6.13
CA SER A 97 -15.85 7.15 5.39
C SER A 97 -16.53 6.11 6.27
N GLY A 98 -15.80 5.44 7.17
CA GLY A 98 -16.38 4.50 8.13
C GLY A 98 -17.39 5.18 9.08
N PHE A 99 -17.09 6.40 9.54
CA PHE A 99 -18.01 7.20 10.35
C PHE A 99 -19.27 7.57 9.56
N ILE A 100 -19.11 8.09 8.34
CA ILE A 100 -20.25 8.43 7.46
C ILE A 100 -21.15 7.20 7.27
N ILE A 101 -20.57 6.06 6.89
CA ILE A 101 -21.31 4.79 6.68
C ILE A 101 -22.01 4.30 7.95
N SER A 102 -21.44 4.57 9.12
CA SER A 102 -22.00 4.11 10.41
C SER A 102 -23.16 4.96 10.92
N PHE A 103 -23.16 6.27 10.64
CA PHE A 103 -24.18 7.20 11.14
C PHE A 103 -25.22 7.59 10.08
N VAL A 104 -24.92 7.34 8.81
CA VAL A 104 -25.76 7.68 7.67
C VAL A 104 -26.10 6.38 6.94
N SER A 105 -27.40 6.09 6.79
CA SER A 105 -27.90 4.93 6.01
C SER A 105 -27.05 4.69 4.77
N LEU A 106 -26.72 3.43 4.45
CA LEU A 106 -25.81 3.05 3.34
C LEU A 106 -26.09 3.81 2.04
N LYS A 107 -27.36 4.01 1.69
CA LYS A 107 -27.76 4.78 0.49
C LYS A 107 -27.39 6.25 0.59
N ALA A 108 -27.70 6.88 1.72
CA ALA A 108 -27.38 8.28 1.95
C ALA A 108 -25.85 8.49 2.03
N SER A 109 -25.11 7.56 2.64
CA SER A 109 -23.65 7.55 2.68
C SER A 109 -23.02 7.52 1.28
N ALA A 110 -23.53 6.65 0.40
CA ALA A 110 -23.06 6.56 -0.98
C ALA A 110 -23.31 7.86 -1.76
N ILE A 111 -24.49 8.48 -1.59
CA ILE A 111 -24.82 9.76 -2.24
C ILE A 111 -23.92 10.88 -1.70
N THR A 112 -23.75 10.99 -0.38
CA THR A 112 -22.90 12.01 0.24
C THR A 112 -21.46 11.90 -0.23
N LEU A 113 -20.87 10.69 -0.24
CA LEU A 113 -19.51 10.47 -0.73
C LEU A 113 -19.38 10.76 -2.23
N SER A 114 -20.41 10.47 -3.03
CA SER A 114 -20.42 10.79 -4.47
C SER A 114 -20.42 12.30 -4.70
N CYS A 115 -21.30 13.04 -4.02
CA CYS A 115 -21.36 14.50 -4.10
C CYS A 115 -20.05 15.15 -3.62
N TRP A 116 -19.47 14.62 -2.53
CA TRP A 116 -18.19 15.09 -2.00
C TRP A 116 -17.07 14.93 -3.03
N ASN A 117 -16.96 13.76 -3.68
CA ASN A 117 -15.94 13.52 -4.70
C ASN A 117 -16.11 14.43 -5.93
N ILE A 118 -17.33 14.65 -6.40
CA ILE A 118 -17.60 15.57 -7.53
C ILE A 118 -17.17 16.99 -7.19
N ALA A 119 -17.53 17.47 -5.98
CA ALA A 119 -17.12 18.80 -5.53
C ALA A 119 -15.60 18.92 -5.38
N ALA A 120 -14.94 17.88 -4.87
CA ALA A 120 -13.48 17.83 -4.72
C ALA A 120 -12.77 17.91 -6.08
N VAL A 121 -13.23 17.15 -7.09
CA VAL A 121 -12.65 17.19 -8.45
C VAL A 121 -12.83 18.57 -9.10
N LEU A 122 -13.99 19.20 -8.91
CA LEU A 122 -14.22 20.55 -9.44
C LEU A 122 -13.26 21.56 -8.78
N LEU A 123 -13.14 21.51 -7.46
CA LEU A 123 -12.22 22.38 -6.72
C LEU A 123 -10.77 22.14 -7.13
N GLU A 124 -10.34 20.88 -7.24
CA GLU A 124 -9.01 20.48 -7.69
C GLU A 124 -8.69 21.03 -9.07
N TYR A 125 -9.61 20.89 -10.03
CA TYR A 125 -9.45 21.45 -11.38
C TYR A 125 -9.27 22.97 -11.36
N LEU A 126 -10.08 23.69 -10.57
CA LEU A 126 -9.97 25.14 -10.44
C LEU A 126 -8.61 25.56 -9.85
N LEU A 127 -8.14 24.85 -8.82
CA LEU A 127 -6.84 25.11 -8.19
C LEU A 127 -5.67 24.81 -9.15
N PHE A 128 -5.69 23.69 -9.87
CA PHE A 128 -4.65 23.39 -10.86
C PHE A 128 -4.63 24.40 -11.99
N MET A 129 -5.80 24.83 -12.49
CA MET A 129 -5.90 25.87 -13.50
C MET A 129 -5.30 27.19 -12.99
N SER A 130 -5.53 27.52 -11.72
CA SER A 130 -4.97 28.72 -11.07
C SER A 130 -3.44 28.64 -11.00
N VAL A 131 -2.87 27.51 -10.56
CA VAL A 131 -1.41 27.32 -10.48
C VAL A 131 -0.78 27.35 -11.87
N TYR A 132 -1.37 26.66 -12.84
CA TYR A 132 -0.86 26.62 -14.21
C TYR A 132 -0.82 28.00 -14.87
N LYS A 133 -1.86 28.83 -14.67
CA LYS A 133 -1.89 30.21 -15.17
C LYS A 133 -0.97 31.15 -14.38
N GLY A 134 -0.77 30.88 -13.08
CA GLY A 134 0.05 31.71 -12.21
C GLY A 134 1.55 31.56 -12.43
N ILE A 135 2.01 30.41 -12.96
CA ILE A 135 3.43 30.08 -13.13
C ILE A 135 3.69 29.74 -14.61
N PRO A 136 4.00 30.73 -15.47
CA PRO A 136 4.16 30.51 -16.92
C PRO A 136 5.30 29.55 -17.27
N ALA A 137 6.31 29.41 -16.39
CA ALA A 137 7.39 28.44 -16.52
C ALA A 137 6.90 26.98 -16.63
N LEU A 138 5.74 26.64 -16.06
CA LEU A 138 5.12 25.32 -16.20
C LEU A 138 4.69 25.04 -17.66
N GLY A 139 4.15 26.06 -18.34
CA GLY A 139 3.76 25.98 -19.75
C GLY A 139 4.96 25.91 -20.69
N GLU A 140 6.00 26.71 -20.42
CA GLU A 140 7.23 26.70 -21.22
C GLU A 140 8.04 25.39 -21.08
N SER A 141 8.09 24.80 -19.88
CA SER A 141 8.75 23.49 -19.69
C SER A 141 8.06 22.38 -20.50
N ASN A 142 6.72 22.44 -20.63
CA ASN A 142 5.94 21.51 -21.44
C ASN A 142 6.26 21.65 -22.93
N HIS A 143 6.36 22.89 -23.43
CA HIS A 143 6.77 23.16 -24.81
C HIS A 143 8.20 22.69 -25.08
N LYS A 144 9.16 23.02 -24.19
CA LYS A 144 10.55 22.55 -24.31
C LYS A 144 10.65 21.03 -24.33
N LYS A 145 9.93 20.30 -23.47
CA LYS A 145 9.88 18.82 -23.47
C LYS A 145 9.24 18.25 -24.74
N ARG A 146 8.29 18.96 -25.34
CA ARG A 146 7.64 18.56 -26.59
C ARG A 146 8.53 18.78 -27.81
N ASP A 147 9.28 19.88 -27.83
CA ASP A 147 10.19 20.26 -28.92
C ASP A 147 11.53 19.53 -28.87
N SER A 148 11.97 19.08 -27.69
CA SER A 148 13.16 18.24 -27.50
C SER A 148 12.91 16.74 -27.70
N ARG A 149 11.67 16.32 -27.99
CA ARG A 149 11.45 15.01 -28.61
C ARG A 149 12.07 15.07 -30.01
N PRO A 150 12.99 14.17 -30.39
CA PRO A 150 13.48 14.17 -31.75
C PRO A 150 12.28 14.02 -32.67
N SER A 151 12.05 15.01 -33.53
CA SER A 151 11.35 14.73 -34.78
C SER A 151 12.18 13.63 -35.43
N PRO A 152 11.62 12.47 -35.81
CA PRO A 152 12.42 11.47 -36.48
C PRO A 152 13.06 12.19 -37.68
N PRO A 153 14.40 12.25 -37.78
CA PRO A 153 15.01 12.60 -39.04
C PRO A 153 14.46 11.61 -40.05
N GLY A 154 14.29 12.01 -41.31
CA GLY A 154 13.90 11.11 -42.40
C GLY A 154 14.94 9.98 -42.55
N VAL A 155 14.85 8.99 -41.68
CA VAL A 155 15.64 7.78 -41.62
C VAL A 155 14.68 6.68 -42.00
N ASP A 156 15.05 5.95 -43.05
CA ASP A 156 14.29 4.89 -43.66
C ASP A 156 13.65 3.98 -42.61
N LEU A 157 12.37 3.69 -42.85
CA LEU A 157 11.41 3.03 -41.95
C LEU A 157 11.75 1.57 -41.56
N HIS A 158 13.00 1.13 -41.74
CA HIS A 158 13.39 -0.28 -41.62
C HIS A 158 14.15 -0.63 -40.32
N ASP A 159 14.75 0.32 -39.61
CA ASP A 159 15.57 0.01 -38.41
C ASP A 159 15.11 0.64 -37.09
N ALA A 160 14.17 1.59 -37.11
CA ALA A 160 13.57 2.14 -35.88
C ALA A 160 12.46 1.25 -35.28
N GLY A 161 12.14 0.13 -35.93
CA GLY A 161 11.09 -0.81 -35.54
C GLY A 161 11.49 -1.85 -34.48
N PHE A 162 12.77 -1.99 -34.14
CA PHE A 162 13.24 -3.11 -33.30
C PHE A 162 13.12 -2.89 -31.78
N TYR A 163 12.87 -1.66 -31.34
CA TYR A 163 12.65 -1.31 -29.92
C TYR A 163 11.17 -1.07 -29.56
N SER A 164 10.25 -1.57 -30.38
CA SER A 164 8.82 -1.52 -30.10
C SER A 164 8.23 -2.92 -30.18
N LYS A 165 7.61 -3.33 -29.07
CA LYS A 165 6.76 -4.52 -28.85
C LYS A 165 7.48 -5.87 -28.65
N GLY A 166 7.55 -6.25 -27.38
CA GLY A 166 7.58 -7.65 -26.94
C GLY A 166 8.93 -8.19 -26.47
N TRP A 167 9.96 -8.12 -27.30
CA TRP A 167 11.25 -8.79 -27.02
C TRP A 167 12.28 -7.90 -26.32
N GLY A 168 12.47 -6.66 -26.78
CA GLY A 168 13.37 -5.69 -26.12
C GLY A 168 12.92 -5.32 -24.70
N ALA A 169 11.61 -5.27 -24.45
CA ALA A 169 11.05 -5.02 -23.11
C ALA A 169 11.35 -6.16 -22.13
N ARG A 170 11.22 -7.43 -22.56
CA ARG A 170 11.55 -8.61 -21.73
C ARG A 170 13.03 -8.71 -21.43
N VAL A 171 13.89 -8.36 -22.39
CA VAL A 171 15.35 -8.32 -22.18
C VAL A 171 15.72 -7.22 -21.17
N CYS A 172 15.11 -6.05 -21.29
CA CYS A 172 15.32 -4.93 -20.36
C CYS A 172 14.82 -5.26 -18.94
N GLU A 173 13.69 -5.97 -18.82
CA GLU A 173 13.17 -6.48 -17.56
C GLU A 173 14.13 -7.49 -16.91
N TRP A 174 14.61 -8.49 -17.67
CA TRP A 174 15.60 -9.47 -17.18
C TRP A 174 16.90 -8.83 -16.72
N LEU A 175 17.38 -7.81 -17.44
CA LEU A 175 18.57 -7.05 -17.05
C LEU A 175 18.33 -6.30 -15.74
N SER A 176 17.15 -5.69 -15.58
CA SER A 176 16.76 -4.96 -14.37
C SER A 176 16.72 -5.87 -13.13
N TRP A 177 16.15 -7.08 -13.27
CA TRP A 177 16.18 -8.09 -12.21
C TRP A 177 17.59 -8.55 -11.87
N ARG A 178 18.47 -8.74 -12.86
CA ARG A 178 19.88 -9.07 -12.60
C ARG A 178 20.62 -7.96 -11.86
N VAL A 179 20.36 -6.69 -12.20
CA VAL A 179 20.94 -5.54 -11.49
C VAL A 179 20.43 -5.52 -10.05
N TYR A 180 19.13 -5.71 -9.83
CA TYR A 180 18.53 -5.77 -8.50
C TYR A 180 19.17 -6.89 -7.65
N LEU A 181 19.26 -8.12 -8.16
CA LEU A 181 19.80 -9.28 -7.45
C LEU A 181 21.29 -9.14 -7.06
N LYS A 182 22.05 -8.27 -7.74
CA LYS A 182 23.44 -7.99 -7.39
C LYS A 182 23.58 -6.94 -6.27
N GLN A 183 22.53 -6.19 -5.95
CA GLN A 183 22.59 -5.14 -4.93
C GLN A 183 22.65 -5.74 -3.52
N SER A 184 23.33 -5.07 -2.61
CA SER A 184 23.35 -5.47 -1.19
C SER A 184 21.98 -5.35 -0.50
N ILE A 185 21.03 -4.61 -1.10
CA ILE A 185 19.70 -4.36 -0.52
C ILE A 185 18.63 -5.40 -0.89
N VAL A 186 19.01 -6.51 -1.54
CA VAL A 186 18.04 -7.55 -1.96
C VAL A 186 17.33 -8.17 -0.77
N LEU A 187 18.05 -8.60 0.26
CA LEU A 187 17.46 -9.22 1.44
C LEU A 187 16.44 -8.29 2.14
N PRO A 188 16.77 -7.03 2.47
CA PRO A 188 15.79 -6.12 3.07
C PRO A 188 14.64 -5.75 2.13
N GLY A 189 14.90 -5.68 0.82
CA GLY A 189 13.88 -5.44 -0.20
C GLY A 189 12.88 -6.60 -0.35
N VAL A 190 13.35 -7.85 -0.35
CA VAL A 190 12.52 -9.06 -0.36
C VAL A 190 11.77 -9.22 0.96
N ALA A 191 12.42 -8.97 2.10
CA ALA A 191 11.75 -8.94 3.40
C ALA A 191 10.60 -7.94 3.39
N LEU A 192 10.81 -6.73 2.85
CA LEU A 192 9.72 -5.75 2.74
C LEU A 192 8.60 -6.26 1.83
N ALA A 193 8.92 -6.84 0.67
CA ALA A 193 7.91 -7.36 -0.23
C ALA A 193 7.07 -8.49 0.41
N LEU A 194 7.68 -9.37 1.20
CA LEU A 194 6.95 -10.40 1.96
C LEU A 194 5.97 -9.80 2.98
N LEU A 195 6.29 -8.64 3.57
CA LEU A 195 5.35 -7.94 4.45
C LEU A 195 4.15 -7.34 3.71
N PHE A 196 4.22 -7.12 2.40
CA PHE A 196 3.08 -6.67 1.58
C PHE A 196 2.10 -7.79 1.27
N PHE A 197 2.53 -9.05 1.27
CA PHE A 197 1.63 -10.19 1.08
C PHE A 197 0.64 -10.39 2.22
N THR A 198 0.88 -9.78 3.39
CA THR A 198 0.07 -10.03 4.59
C THR A 198 -1.42 -9.68 4.40
N VAL A 199 -2.27 -10.68 4.62
CA VAL A 199 -3.72 -10.53 4.68
C VAL A 199 -4.16 -9.98 6.05
N LEU A 200 -3.27 -10.01 7.05
CA LEU A 200 -3.48 -9.48 8.40
C LEU A 200 -3.39 -7.96 8.42
N SER A 201 -4.48 -7.35 7.96
CA SER A 201 -4.55 -5.97 7.57
C SER A 201 -6.03 -5.57 7.62
N PHE A 202 -6.36 -4.35 8.06
CA PHE A 202 -7.72 -3.79 7.90
C PHE A 202 -8.14 -3.58 6.42
N GLY A 203 -7.66 -4.42 5.49
CA GLY A 203 -8.12 -4.54 4.12
C GLY A 203 -9.34 -5.47 4.00
N THR A 204 -9.75 -5.72 2.76
CA THR A 204 -11.05 -6.33 2.42
C THR A 204 -11.29 -7.69 3.06
N LEU A 205 -10.31 -8.58 3.03
CA LEU A 205 -10.45 -9.97 3.51
C LEU A 205 -10.67 -10.05 5.04
N MET A 206 -9.87 -9.31 5.81
CA MET A 206 -10.05 -9.26 7.27
C MET A 206 -11.35 -8.57 7.64
N THR A 207 -11.72 -7.47 6.97
CA THR A 207 -12.98 -6.77 7.28
C THR A 207 -14.20 -7.61 6.96
N ALA A 208 -14.19 -8.35 5.84
CA ALA A 208 -15.27 -9.27 5.49
C ALA A 208 -15.40 -10.39 6.53
N THR A 209 -14.28 -10.91 7.03
CA THR A 209 -14.29 -11.94 8.09
C THR A 209 -14.83 -11.38 9.40
N LEU A 210 -14.40 -10.18 9.83
CA LEU A 210 -14.89 -9.55 11.06
C LEU A 210 -16.40 -9.23 10.98
N GLU A 211 -16.87 -8.78 9.82
CA GLU A 211 -18.30 -8.54 9.58
C GLU A 211 -19.09 -9.86 9.62
N TRP A 212 -18.54 -10.94 9.03
CA TRP A 212 -19.13 -12.28 9.12
C TRP A 212 -19.16 -12.83 10.55
N GLU A 213 -18.17 -12.50 11.38
CA GLU A 213 -18.16 -12.81 12.82
C GLU A 213 -19.16 -11.98 13.64
N GLY A 214 -19.87 -11.03 13.01
CA GLY A 214 -20.89 -10.20 13.66
C GLY A 214 -20.32 -8.97 14.35
N ILE A 215 -19.07 -8.58 14.08
CA ILE A 215 -18.50 -7.34 14.61
C ILE A 215 -19.16 -6.15 13.90
N PRO A 216 -19.75 -5.19 14.64
CA PRO A 216 -20.39 -4.04 14.02
C PRO A 216 -19.43 -3.21 13.16
N ALA A 217 -19.90 -2.73 12.01
CA ALA A 217 -19.08 -1.98 11.05
C ALA A 217 -18.38 -0.75 11.66
N TYR A 218 -19.04 -0.06 12.62
CA TYR A 218 -18.45 1.10 13.30
C TYR A 218 -17.23 0.71 14.16
N VAL A 219 -17.22 -0.48 14.76
CA VAL A 219 -16.10 -1.00 15.56
C VAL A 219 -14.92 -1.32 14.66
N ILE A 220 -15.19 -1.95 13.50
CA ILE A 220 -14.17 -2.21 12.47
C ILE A 220 -13.58 -0.89 11.96
N GLY A 221 -14.44 0.09 11.67
CA GLY A 221 -14.04 1.44 11.24
C GLY A 221 -13.18 2.16 12.27
N LEU A 222 -13.55 2.11 13.55
CA LEU A 222 -12.76 2.67 14.65
C LEU A 222 -11.40 1.99 14.78
N GLY A 223 -11.37 0.64 14.74
CA GLY A 223 -10.14 -0.12 14.77
C GLY A 223 -9.20 0.22 13.61
N ARG A 224 -9.75 0.41 12.41
CA ARG A 224 -8.99 0.89 11.24
C ARG A 224 -8.42 2.29 11.46
N GLY A 225 -9.18 3.19 12.10
CA GLY A 225 -8.70 4.52 12.44
C GLY A 225 -7.59 4.54 13.48
N VAL A 226 -7.72 3.76 14.55
CA VAL A 226 -6.65 3.58 15.54
C VAL A 226 -5.40 3.00 14.88
N SER A 227 -5.56 1.99 14.03
CA SER A 227 -4.49 1.38 13.25
C SER A 227 -3.77 2.38 12.34
N ALA A 228 -4.51 3.30 11.72
CA ALA A 228 -3.96 4.37 10.90
C ALA A 228 -3.15 5.36 11.73
N ILE A 229 -3.66 5.81 12.89
CA ILE A 229 -2.94 6.71 13.81
C ILE A 229 -1.63 6.07 14.28
N ILE A 230 -1.64 4.78 14.64
CA ILE A 230 -0.44 4.03 15.02
C ILE A 230 0.54 3.90 13.83
N GLY A 231 0.03 3.73 12.61
CA GLY A 231 0.86 3.76 11.40
C GLY A 231 1.52 5.12 11.16
N ILE A 232 0.80 6.24 11.38
CA ILE A 232 1.34 7.59 11.25
C ILE A 232 2.41 7.85 12.29
N SER A 233 2.21 7.41 13.54
CA SER A 233 3.17 7.68 14.61
C SER A 233 4.55 7.09 14.31
N ALA A 234 4.64 6.06 13.46
CA ALA A 234 5.90 5.57 12.90
C ALA A 234 6.75 6.68 12.28
N THR A 235 6.16 7.70 11.65
CA THR A 235 6.89 8.83 11.03
C THR A 235 7.59 9.73 12.05
N SER A 236 7.09 9.76 13.30
CA SER A 236 7.70 10.50 14.40
C SER A 236 8.63 9.61 15.21
N VAL A 237 8.28 8.34 15.42
CA VAL A 237 9.10 7.37 16.15
C VAL A 237 10.35 6.99 15.36
N TYR A 238 10.25 6.84 14.04
CA TYR A 238 11.36 6.45 13.17
C TYR A 238 12.58 7.37 13.28
N PRO A 239 12.50 8.71 13.10
CA PRO A 239 13.67 9.57 13.20
C PRO A 239 14.28 9.57 14.61
N ILE A 240 13.44 9.48 15.66
CA ILE A 240 13.92 9.37 17.05
C ILE A 240 14.75 8.10 17.21
N MET A 241 14.20 6.95 16.82
CA MET A 241 14.93 5.69 16.87
C MET A 241 16.16 5.69 15.96
N GLN A 242 16.08 6.25 14.76
CA GLN A 242 17.20 6.33 13.81
C GLN A 242 18.34 7.23 14.30
N SER A 243 18.05 8.27 15.07
CA SER A 243 19.09 9.11 15.70
C SER A 243 19.82 8.40 16.84
N GLN A 244 19.14 7.50 17.55
CA GLN A 244 19.71 6.73 18.66
C GLN A 244 20.31 5.38 18.22
N LEU A 245 19.78 4.81 17.14
CA LEU A 245 20.11 3.51 16.59
C LEU A 245 20.38 3.68 15.09
N SER A 246 21.45 3.09 14.57
CA SER A 246 21.69 3.04 13.12
C SER A 246 20.47 2.52 12.34
N THR A 247 20.25 2.97 11.11
CA THR A 247 19.13 2.58 10.23
C THR A 247 18.84 1.07 10.23
N LEU A 248 19.89 0.24 10.16
CA LEU A 248 19.78 -1.24 10.22
C LEU A 248 19.19 -1.77 11.53
N ARG A 249 19.59 -1.21 12.68
CA ARG A 249 19.10 -1.63 14.00
C ARG A 249 17.66 -1.19 14.23
N THR A 250 17.31 0.01 13.77
CA THR A 250 15.90 0.48 13.76
C THR A 250 15.03 -0.45 12.91
N GLY A 251 15.55 -0.95 11.79
CA GLY A 251 14.85 -1.94 10.99
C GLY A 251 14.63 -3.25 11.70
N LEU A 252 15.64 -3.75 12.41
CA LEU A 252 15.52 -4.98 13.17
C LEU A 252 14.44 -4.85 14.24
N TRP A 253 14.47 -3.76 15.00
CA TRP A 253 13.46 -3.48 16.00
C TRP A 253 12.06 -3.41 15.40
N SER A 254 11.90 -2.74 14.25
CA SER A 254 10.59 -2.59 13.61
C SER A 254 9.98 -3.92 13.15
N VAL A 255 10.75 -4.83 12.55
CA VAL A 255 10.24 -6.13 12.08
C VAL A 255 9.94 -7.07 13.24
N TRP A 256 10.78 -7.08 14.28
CA TRP A 256 10.54 -7.88 15.48
C TRP A 256 9.33 -7.38 16.28
N TYR A 257 9.17 -6.07 16.39
CA TYR A 257 7.98 -5.46 16.99
C TYR A 257 6.72 -5.86 16.21
N GLN A 258 6.73 -5.74 14.88
CA GLN A 258 5.61 -6.15 14.04
C GLN A 258 5.27 -7.64 14.25
N TRP A 259 6.28 -8.50 14.26
CA TRP A 259 6.11 -9.94 14.47
C TRP A 259 5.49 -10.24 15.84
N ALA A 260 6.00 -9.62 16.91
CA ALA A 260 5.47 -9.79 18.26
C ALA A 260 3.99 -9.39 18.37
N CYS A 261 3.58 -8.28 17.73
CA CYS A 261 2.17 -7.90 17.65
C CYS A 261 1.31 -8.94 16.91
N LEU A 262 1.83 -9.54 15.84
CA LEU A 262 1.09 -10.55 15.06
C LEU A 262 1.04 -11.93 15.73
N VAL A 263 1.96 -12.23 16.66
CA VAL A 263 1.83 -13.41 17.54
C VAL A 263 0.53 -13.36 18.33
N VAL A 264 0.07 -12.16 18.75
CA VAL A 264 -1.22 -11.98 19.43
C VAL A 264 -2.38 -12.37 18.50
N CYS A 265 -2.31 -12.02 17.21
CA CYS A 265 -3.34 -12.39 16.22
C CYS A 265 -3.41 -13.91 16.05
N VAL A 266 -2.25 -14.56 15.93
CA VAL A 266 -2.16 -16.01 15.78
C VAL A 266 -2.65 -16.69 17.06
N GLY A 267 -2.20 -16.23 18.23
CA GLY A 267 -2.67 -16.72 19.54
C GLY A 267 -4.20 -16.65 19.70
N GLY A 268 -4.83 -15.62 19.12
CA GLY A 268 -6.30 -15.48 19.08
C GLY A 268 -7.02 -16.64 18.40
N ILE A 269 -6.38 -17.39 17.49
CA ILE A 269 -6.99 -18.52 16.78
C ILE A 269 -7.43 -19.63 17.76
N TRP A 270 -6.69 -19.83 18.86
CA TRP A 270 -6.99 -20.86 19.86
C TRP A 270 -7.88 -20.38 21.01
N VAL A 271 -8.34 -19.13 20.98
CA VAL A 271 -9.24 -18.58 21.99
C VAL A 271 -10.66 -19.08 21.74
N HIS A 272 -11.31 -19.61 22.78
CA HIS A 272 -12.65 -20.19 22.70
C HIS A 272 -13.74 -19.15 22.41
N SER A 273 -13.55 -17.91 22.85
CA SER A 273 -14.51 -16.82 22.62
C SER A 273 -14.25 -16.16 21.26
N GLN A 274 -15.26 -16.21 20.39
CA GLN A 274 -15.23 -15.64 19.04
C GLN A 274 -14.98 -14.13 19.07
N THR A 275 -15.71 -13.40 19.93
CA THR A 275 -15.55 -11.95 20.09
C THR A 275 -14.16 -11.59 20.60
N LEU A 276 -13.65 -12.32 21.61
CA LEU A 276 -12.30 -12.08 22.13
C LEU A 276 -11.24 -12.33 21.06
N SER A 277 -11.37 -13.39 20.25
CA SER A 277 -10.46 -13.62 19.13
C SER A 277 -10.51 -12.50 18.10
N ALA A 278 -11.69 -11.99 17.75
CA ALA A 278 -11.85 -10.89 16.80
C ALA A 278 -11.14 -9.62 17.30
N TYR A 279 -11.30 -9.29 18.59
CA TYR A 279 -10.61 -8.15 19.20
C TYR A 279 -9.09 -8.35 19.29
N MET A 280 -8.60 -9.56 19.59
CA MET A 280 -7.17 -9.87 19.57
C MET A 280 -6.57 -9.73 18.17
N LEU A 281 -7.29 -10.19 17.15
CA LEU A 281 -6.92 -10.00 15.75
C LEU A 281 -6.84 -8.50 15.41
N MET A 282 -7.89 -7.74 15.72
CA MET A 282 -7.94 -6.30 15.46
C MET A 282 -6.84 -5.54 16.20
N ALA A 283 -6.60 -5.82 17.48
CA ALA A 283 -5.60 -5.15 18.30
C ALA A 283 -4.17 -5.48 17.85
N GLY A 284 -3.87 -6.75 17.58
CA GLY A 284 -2.56 -7.15 17.06
C GLY A 284 -2.28 -6.54 15.69
N VAL A 285 -3.25 -6.54 14.78
CA VAL A 285 -3.12 -5.88 13.47
C VAL A 285 -2.95 -4.36 13.62
N ALA A 286 -3.74 -3.71 14.49
CA ALA A 286 -3.66 -2.27 14.71
C ALA A 286 -2.28 -1.85 15.21
N THR A 287 -1.78 -2.53 16.25
CA THR A 287 -0.47 -2.24 16.86
C THR A 287 0.69 -2.59 15.95
N SER A 288 0.59 -3.67 15.15
CA SER A 288 1.62 -4.08 14.20
C SER A 288 1.94 -3.03 13.12
N ARG A 289 1.02 -2.08 12.86
CA ARG A 289 1.22 -1.03 11.85
C ARG A 289 2.39 -0.11 12.15
N LEU A 290 2.73 0.11 13.43
CA LEU A 290 3.90 0.89 13.80
C LEU A 290 5.16 0.26 13.20
N GLY A 291 5.38 -1.03 13.47
CA GLY A 291 6.53 -1.80 12.96
C GLY A 291 6.58 -1.83 11.44
N LEU A 292 5.44 -2.16 10.80
CA LEU A 292 5.35 -2.21 9.33
C LEU A 292 5.68 -0.86 8.67
N TRP A 293 5.13 0.24 9.20
CA TRP A 293 5.35 1.57 8.63
C TRP A 293 6.76 2.08 8.88
N MET A 294 7.36 1.84 10.05
CA MET A 294 8.77 2.16 10.27
C MET A 294 9.67 1.37 9.32
N PHE A 295 9.42 0.07 9.12
CA PHE A 295 10.19 -0.75 8.20
C PHE A 295 10.12 -0.26 6.76
N ARG A 296 8.95 0.24 6.32
CA ARG A 296 8.77 0.86 5.01
C ARG A 296 9.60 2.14 4.82
N LEU A 297 9.87 2.89 5.88
CA LEU A 297 10.68 4.11 5.82
C LEU A 297 12.18 3.82 5.70
N ILE A 298 12.61 2.60 6.00
CA ILE A 298 14.01 2.19 5.96
C ILE A 298 14.50 1.96 4.54
N LEU A 299 13.70 1.29 3.70
CA LEU A 299 14.16 0.86 2.39
C LEU A 299 14.56 2.03 1.46
N PRO A 300 13.82 3.16 1.39
CA PRO A 300 14.27 4.32 0.62
C PRO A 300 15.59 4.92 1.12
N ASN A 301 15.84 4.88 2.43
CA ASN A 301 17.10 5.38 3.00
C ASN A 301 18.25 4.42 2.65
N GLU A 302 18.07 3.11 2.86
CA GLU A 302 19.06 2.09 2.49
C GLU A 302 19.36 2.08 0.98
N LEU A 303 18.34 2.30 0.12
CA LEU A 303 18.52 2.43 -1.33
C LEU A 303 19.38 3.65 -1.68
N LYS A 304 19.15 4.79 -1.04
CA LYS A 304 19.97 5.99 -1.27
C LYS A 304 21.41 5.78 -0.81
N ASP A 305 21.60 5.17 0.35
CA ASP A 305 22.91 5.01 0.97
C ASP A 305 23.78 3.94 0.26
N ARG A 306 23.16 2.89 -0.29
CA ARG A 306 23.90 1.73 -0.81
C ARG A 306 23.89 1.56 -2.33
N VAL A 307 23.00 2.23 -3.05
CA VAL A 307 22.86 2.06 -4.50
C VAL A 307 23.27 3.34 -5.23
N ALA A 308 24.10 3.15 -6.26
CA ALA A 308 24.57 4.22 -7.13
C ALA A 308 23.40 4.94 -7.81
N GLU A 309 23.54 6.25 -8.03
CA GLU A 309 22.47 7.11 -8.56
C GLU A 309 21.91 6.65 -9.91
N SER A 310 22.77 6.11 -10.77
CA SER A 310 22.38 5.53 -12.06
C SER A 310 21.38 4.38 -11.93
N ASP A 311 21.47 3.61 -10.84
CA ASP A 311 20.78 2.33 -10.68
C ASP A 311 19.55 2.45 -9.78
N ARG A 312 19.44 3.53 -8.98
CA ARG A 312 18.34 3.76 -8.01
C ARG A 312 16.96 3.65 -8.65
N CYS A 313 16.80 4.14 -9.88
CA CYS A 313 15.52 4.09 -10.60
C CYS A 313 15.13 2.64 -10.96
N ILE A 314 16.07 1.87 -11.51
CA ILE A 314 15.87 0.48 -11.92
C ILE A 314 15.56 -0.38 -10.69
N VAL A 315 16.38 -0.24 -9.65
CA VAL A 315 16.25 -1.01 -8.40
C VAL A 315 14.95 -0.67 -7.67
N GLY A 316 14.58 0.62 -7.62
CA GLY A 316 13.29 1.06 -7.07
C GLY A 316 12.10 0.55 -7.87
N GLY A 317 12.21 0.48 -9.20
CA GLY A 317 11.19 -0.08 -10.09
C GLY A 317 10.94 -1.57 -9.83
N VAL A 318 12.00 -2.38 -9.80
CA VAL A 318 11.92 -3.82 -9.48
C VAL A 318 11.39 -4.05 -8.06
N GLN A 319 11.81 -3.21 -7.11
CA GLN A 319 11.29 -3.30 -5.74
C GLN A 319 9.79 -3.05 -5.66
N ASN A 320 9.30 -2.03 -6.38
CA ASN A 320 7.88 -1.70 -6.39
C ASN A 320 7.06 -2.79 -7.09
N SER A 321 7.54 -3.35 -8.21
CA SER A 321 6.86 -4.46 -8.88
C SER A 321 6.82 -5.71 -8.00
N LEU A 322 7.88 -6.01 -7.27
CA LEU A 322 7.90 -7.11 -6.31
C LEU A 322 6.87 -6.89 -5.19
N GLN A 323 6.79 -5.70 -4.60
CA GLN A 323 5.76 -5.38 -3.59
C GLN A 323 4.34 -5.54 -4.16
N SER A 324 4.07 -5.01 -5.35
CA SER A 324 2.78 -5.15 -6.01
C SER A 324 2.43 -6.61 -6.33
N ALA A 325 3.40 -7.43 -6.74
CA ALA A 325 3.19 -8.84 -7.02
C ALA A 325 2.81 -9.62 -5.74
N LEU A 326 3.49 -9.34 -4.62
CA LEU A 326 3.20 -9.98 -3.34
C LEU A 326 1.86 -9.50 -2.75
N ASP A 327 1.52 -8.21 -2.88
CA ASP A 327 0.20 -7.68 -2.51
C ASP A 327 -0.93 -8.35 -3.35
N LEU A 328 -0.74 -8.48 -4.67
CA LEU A 328 -1.65 -9.19 -5.55
C LEU A 328 -1.82 -10.66 -5.15
N LEU A 329 -0.73 -11.33 -4.77
CA LEU A 329 -0.77 -12.71 -4.30
C LEU A 329 -1.65 -12.85 -3.04
N GLY A 330 -1.69 -11.85 -2.16
CA GLY A 330 -2.60 -11.81 -1.02
C GLY A 330 -4.08 -11.88 -1.44
N TYR A 331 -4.46 -11.13 -2.48
CA TYR A 331 -5.81 -11.19 -3.05
C TYR A 331 -6.10 -12.53 -3.74
N VAL A 332 -5.13 -13.08 -4.48
CA VAL A 332 -5.26 -14.41 -5.10
C VAL A 332 -5.50 -15.48 -4.04
N MET A 333 -4.78 -15.43 -2.93
CA MET A 333 -5.00 -16.35 -1.81
C MET A 333 -6.40 -16.19 -1.19
N GLY A 334 -6.93 -14.96 -1.13
CA GLY A 334 -8.33 -14.71 -0.73
C GLY A 334 -9.38 -15.25 -1.71
N ILE A 335 -9.04 -15.38 -3.00
CA ILE A 335 -9.92 -16.05 -3.98
C ILE A 335 -9.90 -17.57 -3.77
N ILE A 336 -8.70 -18.14 -3.53
CA ILE A 336 -8.53 -19.58 -3.28
C ILE A 336 -9.20 -19.97 -1.95
N ILE A 337 -9.00 -19.18 -0.90
CA ILE A 337 -9.58 -19.37 0.43
C ILE A 337 -10.64 -18.28 0.65
N SER A 338 -11.80 -18.50 0.04
CA SER A 338 -12.91 -17.52 0.02
C SER A 338 -13.91 -17.69 1.16
N ASP A 339 -13.93 -18.84 1.85
CA ASP A 339 -14.81 -19.06 3.00
C ASP A 339 -14.26 -18.33 4.24
N PRO A 340 -15.01 -17.39 4.86
CA PRO A 340 -14.58 -16.68 6.06
C PRO A 340 -14.27 -17.61 7.24
N LYS A 341 -14.85 -18.82 7.31
CA LYS A 341 -14.52 -19.83 8.33
C LYS A 341 -13.07 -20.28 8.25
N ASP A 342 -12.49 -20.26 7.06
CA ASP A 342 -11.12 -20.68 6.78
C ASP A 342 -10.10 -19.54 6.86
N PHE A 343 -10.52 -18.34 7.28
CA PHE A 343 -9.65 -17.16 7.40
C PHE A 343 -8.44 -17.40 8.32
N TRP A 344 -8.53 -18.30 9.30
CA TRP A 344 -7.41 -18.69 10.15
C TRP A 344 -6.24 -19.28 9.33
N LYS A 345 -6.51 -19.97 8.20
CA LYS A 345 -5.49 -20.49 7.28
C LYS A 345 -4.74 -19.33 6.62
N LEU A 346 -5.46 -18.32 6.11
CA LEU A 346 -4.87 -17.09 5.56
C LEU A 346 -4.05 -16.32 6.59
N SER A 347 -4.51 -16.31 7.84
CA SER A 347 -3.81 -15.70 8.96
C SER A 347 -2.47 -16.38 9.24
N LEU A 348 -2.43 -17.72 9.26
CA LEU A 348 -1.19 -18.49 9.43
C LEU A 348 -0.22 -18.30 8.25
N ILE A 349 -0.74 -18.32 7.03
CA ILE A 349 0.08 -18.10 5.82
C ILE A 349 0.71 -16.70 5.84
N SER A 350 -0.06 -15.68 6.23
CA SER A 350 0.44 -14.31 6.40
C SER A 350 1.51 -14.23 7.51
N PHE A 351 1.28 -14.89 8.64
CA PHE A 351 2.24 -14.92 9.74
C PHE A 351 3.53 -15.65 9.35
N ALA A 352 3.46 -16.73 8.57
CA ALA A 352 4.63 -17.41 8.02
C ALA A 352 5.44 -16.49 7.11
N ALA A 353 4.79 -15.71 6.24
CA ALA A 353 5.46 -14.73 5.39
C ALA A 353 6.14 -13.61 6.21
N VAL A 354 5.49 -13.11 7.27
CA VAL A 354 6.10 -12.13 8.19
C VAL A 354 7.29 -12.74 8.93
N THR A 355 7.18 -13.99 9.39
CA THR A 355 8.29 -14.70 10.04
C THR A 355 9.47 -14.84 9.08
N MET A 356 9.22 -15.20 7.82
CA MET A 356 10.26 -15.26 6.79
C MET A 356 10.90 -13.88 6.55
N ALA A 357 10.11 -12.80 6.52
CA ALA A 357 10.63 -11.45 6.40
C ALA A 357 11.57 -11.06 7.56
N VAL A 358 11.19 -11.39 8.80
CA VAL A 358 12.02 -11.16 10.00
C VAL A 358 13.33 -11.94 9.92
N LEU A 359 13.28 -13.21 9.52
CA LEU A 359 14.47 -14.04 9.37
C LEU A 359 15.42 -13.49 8.30
N LEU A 360 14.90 -13.17 7.11
CA LEU A 360 15.69 -12.59 6.02
C LEU A 360 16.34 -11.27 6.41
N TYR A 361 15.60 -10.39 7.09
CA TYR A 361 16.17 -9.12 7.55
C TYR A 361 17.19 -9.31 8.68
N SER A 362 16.97 -10.27 9.58
CA SER A 362 17.92 -10.57 10.66
C SER A 362 19.24 -11.13 10.12
N ILE A 363 19.17 -11.98 9.08
CA ILE A 363 20.36 -12.53 8.39
C ILE A 363 21.12 -11.44 7.63
N HIS A 364 20.43 -10.42 7.12
CA HIS A 364 21.05 -9.33 6.37
C HIS A 364 22.06 -8.51 7.19
N ILE A 365 21.89 -8.44 8.52
CA ILE A 365 22.73 -7.62 9.39
C ILE A 365 24.10 -8.29 9.55
N PRO A 366 25.19 -7.70 9.04
CA PRO A 366 26.52 -8.18 9.37
C PRO A 366 26.76 -7.94 10.86
N GLY A 367 27.33 -8.92 11.56
CA GLY A 367 27.77 -8.76 12.95
C GLY A 367 28.61 -7.49 13.14
N PRO A 368 28.68 -6.93 14.37
CA PRO A 368 29.31 -5.64 14.62
C PRO A 368 30.71 -5.61 14.00
N LYS A 369 30.93 -4.75 12.99
CA LYS A 369 32.28 -4.41 12.58
C LYS A 369 32.96 -3.81 13.82
N ALA A 370 34.06 -4.42 14.23
CA ALA A 370 34.92 -3.89 15.27
C ALA A 370 35.18 -2.40 14.98
N PRO A 371 35.20 -1.53 16.00
CA PRO A 371 35.46 -0.12 15.80
C PRO A 371 36.79 0.00 15.05
N HIS A 372 36.75 0.64 13.88
CA HIS A 372 37.97 1.06 13.20
C HIS A 372 38.71 1.99 14.18
N SER A 373 39.80 1.48 14.73
CA SER A 373 40.76 2.24 15.50
C SER A 373 41.45 3.24 14.56
N LEU A 374 41.25 4.53 14.87
CA LEU A 374 42.03 5.73 14.56
C LEU A 374 42.49 5.95 13.12
#